data_AF-A0A7V9FQ00-F1
#
_entry.id   AF-A0A7V9FQ00-F1
#
_cell.length_a   1.000
_cell.length_b   1.000
_cell.length_c   1.000
_cell.angle_alpha   90.00
_cell.angle_beta   90.00
_cell.angle_gamma   90.00
#
_symmetry.space_group_name_H-M   'P 1'
#
loop_
_entity.id
_entity.type
_entity.pdbx_description
1 polymer ?
#
loop_
_entity_poly.entity_id
_entity_poly.type
_entity_poly.pdbx_seq_one_letter_code
_entity_poly.pdbx_strand_id
1 'polypeptide(L)'
;MRRLGAIAIVLALAGCGEDAQQQAAREETQAFVSASATAAAYDVAETHCTNSARTAIFRIEETATFVCAVRRIEGGCDWFRVDVERQGPRVRLSDPDAGCVLPE
;
A
#
# COMPACT_ATOMS: atom_id res chain seq x y z
N MET A 1 -30.20 40.22 -18.87
CA MET A 1 -29.68 38.91 -19.31
C MET A 1 -28.63 38.44 -18.30
N ARG A 2 -29.03 37.52 -17.40
CA ARG A 2 -28.22 36.99 -16.29
C ARG A 2 -27.13 36.06 -16.86
N ARG A 3 -25.86 36.45 -16.76
CA ARG A 3 -24.73 35.52 -16.96
C ARG A 3 -24.48 34.84 -15.61
N LEU A 4 -24.98 33.63 -15.46
CA LEU A 4 -24.64 32.76 -14.33
C LEU A 4 -23.18 32.32 -14.54
N GLY A 5 -22.27 32.92 -13.76
CA GLY A 5 -20.87 32.48 -13.70
C GLY A 5 -20.81 31.13 -13.01
N ALA A 6 -20.40 30.10 -13.75
CA ALA A 6 -20.14 28.79 -13.19
C ALA A 6 -18.81 28.84 -12.42
N ILE A 7 -18.88 28.89 -11.09
CA ILE A 7 -17.75 28.64 -10.21
C ILE A 7 -17.57 27.13 -10.15
N ALA A 8 -16.61 26.58 -10.90
CA ALA A 8 -16.20 25.20 -10.79
C ALA A 8 -15.37 25.04 -9.50
N ILE A 9 -16.00 24.48 -8.47
CA ILE A 9 -15.35 24.04 -7.24
C ILE A 9 -14.53 22.78 -7.57
N VAL A 10 -13.21 22.92 -7.70
CA VAL A 10 -12.27 21.79 -7.69
C VAL A 10 -11.90 21.53 -6.23
N LEU A 11 -12.72 20.75 -5.52
CA LEU A 11 -12.43 20.28 -4.17
C LEU A 11 -12.26 18.75 -4.16
N ALA A 12 -11.24 18.32 -3.42
CA ALA A 12 -11.01 16.98 -2.86
C ALA A 12 -10.30 15.93 -3.73
N LEU A 13 -8.95 15.96 -3.76
CA LEU A 13 -8.13 14.75 -3.90
C LEU A 13 -7.03 14.61 -2.83
N ALA A 14 -6.93 15.53 -1.86
CA ALA A 14 -5.83 15.53 -0.88
C ALA A 14 -6.06 14.61 0.35
N GLY A 15 -6.94 13.60 0.29
CA GLY A 15 -7.32 12.84 1.50
C GLY A 15 -7.74 11.38 1.36
N CYS A 16 -7.78 10.80 0.15
CA CYS A 16 -8.18 9.40 -0.07
C CYS A 16 -7.14 8.58 -0.83
N GLY A 17 -5.86 8.94 -0.74
CA GLY A 17 -4.76 8.23 -1.37
C GLY A 17 -3.76 7.73 -0.35
N GLU A 18 -3.03 6.67 -0.71
CA GLU A 18 -1.80 6.26 -0.02
C GLU A 18 -0.85 7.46 0.08
N ASP A 19 -0.11 7.56 1.19
CA ASP A 19 1.02 8.49 1.24
C ASP A 19 2.26 7.89 0.54
N ALA A 20 3.29 8.71 0.35
CA ALA A 20 4.47 8.31 -0.42
C ALA A 20 5.20 7.08 0.17
N GLN A 21 5.18 6.90 1.49
CA GLN A 21 5.85 5.76 2.13
C GLN A 21 5.03 4.49 1.94
N GLN A 22 3.71 4.57 2.10
CA GLN A 22 2.80 3.46 1.85
C GLN A 22 2.83 3.03 0.37
N GLN A 23 2.82 3.99 -0.56
CA GLN A 23 2.92 3.71 -1.99
C GLN A 23 4.26 3.02 -2.32
N ALA A 24 5.38 3.51 -1.79
CA ALA A 24 6.69 2.89 -2.00
C ALA A 24 6.71 1.45 -1.47
N ALA A 25 6.16 1.19 -0.28
CA ALA A 25 6.09 -0.16 0.27
C ALA A 25 5.27 -1.12 -0.61
N ARG A 26 4.16 -0.64 -1.18
CA ARG A 26 3.34 -1.41 -2.12
C ARG A 26 4.12 -1.72 -3.40
N GLU A 27 4.71 -0.71 -4.04
CA GLU A 27 5.47 -0.88 -5.28
C GLU A 27 6.64 -1.86 -5.12
N GLU A 28 7.36 -1.77 -4.01
CA GLU A 28 8.48 -2.67 -3.71
C GLU A 28 8.02 -4.12 -3.46
N THR A 29 6.88 -4.30 -2.77
CA THR A 29 6.27 -5.62 -2.62
C THR A 29 5.86 -6.20 -3.96
N GLN A 30 5.23 -5.40 -4.81
CA GLN A 30 4.79 -5.82 -6.14
C GLN A 30 5.98 -6.21 -7.03
N ALA A 31 7.06 -5.43 -7.00
CA ALA A 31 8.30 -5.74 -7.71
C ALA A 31 8.94 -7.04 -7.18
N PHE A 32 9.02 -7.20 -5.86
CA PHE A 32 9.56 -8.39 -5.22
C PHE A 32 8.80 -9.66 -5.61
N VAL A 33 7.46 -9.65 -5.49
CA VAL A 33 6.62 -10.81 -5.82
C VAL A 33 6.69 -11.11 -7.32
N SER A 34 6.66 -10.09 -8.16
CA SER A 34 6.74 -10.24 -9.62
C SER A 34 8.08 -10.83 -10.08
N ALA A 35 9.17 -10.52 -9.39
CA ALA A 35 10.50 -11.07 -9.68
C ALA A 35 10.71 -12.48 -9.08
N SER A 36 9.80 -12.97 -8.23
CA SER A 36 9.93 -14.27 -7.59
C SER A 36 9.59 -15.42 -8.53
N ALA A 37 10.15 -16.61 -8.27
CA ALA A 37 9.81 -17.84 -9.00
C ALA A 37 8.32 -18.23 -8.84
N THR A 38 7.65 -17.68 -7.83
CA THR A 38 6.24 -17.93 -7.48
C THR A 38 5.30 -16.84 -7.98
N ALA A 39 5.74 -15.91 -8.83
CA ALA A 39 4.92 -14.78 -9.28
C ALA A 39 3.53 -15.20 -9.80
N ALA A 40 3.46 -16.32 -10.53
CA ALA A 40 2.20 -16.86 -11.07
C ALA A 40 1.19 -17.33 -10.00
N ALA A 41 1.59 -17.45 -8.73
CA ALA A 41 0.71 -17.82 -7.64
C ALA A 41 -0.04 -16.63 -7.03
N TYR A 42 0.26 -15.39 -7.46
CA TYR A 42 -0.29 -14.16 -6.86
C TYR A 42 -1.00 -13.28 -7.88
N ASP A 43 -2.07 -12.61 -7.43
CA ASP A 43 -2.59 -11.42 -8.07
C ASP A 43 -1.85 -10.21 -7.49
N VAL A 44 -0.76 -9.83 -8.15
CA VAL A 44 0.15 -8.78 -7.66
C VAL A 44 -0.52 -7.40 -7.62
N ALA A 45 -1.50 -7.15 -8.48
CA ALA A 45 -2.23 -5.89 -8.49
C ALA A 45 -3.05 -5.70 -7.20
N GLU A 46 -3.56 -6.80 -6.63
CA GLU A 46 -4.28 -6.87 -5.36
C GLU A 46 -3.30 -6.95 -4.18
N THR A 47 -2.43 -5.94 -4.07
CA THR A 47 -1.52 -5.73 -2.93
C THR A 47 -2.02 -4.58 -2.07
N HIS A 48 -2.22 -4.82 -0.78
CA HIS A 48 -2.65 -3.81 0.19
C HIS A 48 -1.65 -3.74 1.34
N CYS A 49 -1.25 -2.53 1.74
CA CYS A 49 -0.31 -2.33 2.83
C CYS A 49 -0.95 -1.57 3.99
N THR A 50 -0.46 -1.82 5.21
CA THR A 50 -0.79 -1.03 6.40
C THR A 50 -0.56 0.45 6.13
N ASN A 51 -1.34 1.30 6.81
CA ASN A 51 -1.17 2.74 6.69
C ASN A 51 0.11 3.20 7.40
N SER A 52 0.69 4.32 6.96
CA SER A 52 1.72 4.99 7.74
C SER A 52 1.15 5.47 9.08
N ALA A 53 1.99 5.47 10.11
CA ALA A 53 1.63 5.94 11.44
C ALA A 53 1.20 7.42 11.40
N ARG A 54 0.16 7.76 12.16
CA ARG A 54 -0.39 9.12 12.26
C ARG A 54 -0.59 9.50 13.72
N THR A 55 -0.12 10.69 14.12
CA THR A 55 -0.28 11.22 15.50
C THR A 55 -1.39 12.25 15.62
N ALA A 56 -1.79 12.88 14.50
CA ALA A 56 -2.92 13.79 14.38
C ALA A 56 -3.53 13.67 12.98
N ILE A 57 -4.72 14.25 12.75
CA ILE A 57 -5.52 14.07 11.51
C ILE A 57 -4.71 14.29 10.22
N PHE A 58 -3.68 15.14 10.24
CA PHE A 58 -2.86 15.46 9.06
C PHE A 58 -1.36 15.21 9.23
N ARG A 59 -0.91 14.68 10.38
CA ARG A 59 0.52 14.46 10.63
C ARG A 59 0.86 12.98 10.43
N ILE A 60 1.53 12.70 9.32
CA ILE A 60 2.12 11.41 9.02
C ILE A 60 3.50 11.37 9.69
N GLU A 61 3.73 10.34 10.50
CA GLU A 61 5.04 10.06 11.08
C GLU A 61 5.85 9.17 10.16
N GLU A 62 7.17 9.32 10.21
CA GLU A 62 8.09 8.47 9.46
C GLU A 62 7.87 7.01 9.86
N THR A 63 7.34 6.22 8.93
CA THR A 63 7.08 4.80 9.13
C THR A 63 8.15 3.99 8.41
N ALA A 64 8.92 3.21 9.17
CA ALA A 64 10.04 2.43 8.63
C ALA A 64 9.65 1.00 8.25
N THR A 65 8.50 0.51 8.69
CA THR A 65 8.06 -0.87 8.44
C THR A 65 6.59 -0.91 8.09
N PHE A 66 6.25 -1.65 7.04
CA PHE A 66 4.89 -1.90 6.57
C PHE A 66 4.61 -3.41 6.51
N VAL A 67 3.33 -3.78 6.66
CA VAL A 67 2.86 -5.14 6.35
C VAL A 67 1.96 -5.04 5.12
N CYS A 68 2.27 -5.82 4.09
CA CYS A 68 1.55 -5.85 2.83
C CYS A 68 0.95 -7.23 2.60
N ALA A 69 -0.37 -7.32 2.48
CA ALA A 69 -1.08 -8.52 2.06
C ALA A 69 -1.13 -8.58 0.53
N VAL A 70 -0.74 -9.72 -0.04
CA VAL A 70 -0.80 -9.99 -1.48
C VAL A 70 -1.72 -11.16 -1.73
N ARG A 71 -2.73 -10.97 -2.58
CA ARG A 71 -3.73 -11.99 -2.87
C ARG A 71 -3.12 -13.17 -3.63
N ARG A 72 -3.42 -14.38 -3.20
CA ARG A 72 -3.09 -15.62 -3.92
C ARG A 72 -4.17 -15.93 -4.95
N ILE A 73 -3.77 -16.49 -6.10
CA ILE A 73 -4.70 -16.88 -7.16
C ILE A 73 -5.65 -18.00 -6.69
N GLU A 74 -5.15 -18.92 -5.87
CA GLU A 74 -5.94 -20.02 -5.30
C GLU A 74 -6.84 -19.60 -4.12
N GLY A 75 -6.80 -18.30 -3.76
CA GLY A 75 -7.51 -17.75 -2.61
C GLY A 75 -6.62 -17.56 -1.39
N GLY A 76 -7.02 -16.66 -0.50
CA GLY A 76 -6.21 -16.20 0.63
C GLY A 76 -5.21 -15.12 0.24
N CYS A 77 -4.42 -14.70 1.23
CA CYS A 77 -3.34 -13.73 1.05
C CYS A 77 -2.13 -14.15 1.87
N ASP A 78 -0.94 -13.89 1.31
CA ASP A 78 0.32 -13.97 2.06
C ASP A 78 0.72 -12.58 2.51
N TRP A 79 1.30 -12.47 3.71
CA TRP A 79 1.74 -11.20 4.27
C TRP A 79 3.24 -11.03 4.12
N PHE A 80 3.63 -9.90 3.57
CA PHE A 80 5.01 -9.48 3.39
C PHE A 80 5.32 -8.33 4.33
N ARG A 81 6.44 -8.43 5.05
CA ARG A 81 7.01 -7.31 5.80
C ARG A 81 7.93 -6.52 4.88
N VAL A 82 7.75 -5.21 4.84
CA VAL A 82 8.58 -4.27 4.07
C VAL A 82 9.25 -3.31 5.02
N ASP A 83 10.58 -3.41 5.15
CA ASP A 83 11.38 -2.45 5.91
C ASP A 83 11.96 -1.41 4.93
N VAL A 84 11.54 -0.15 5.06
CA VAL A 84 11.96 0.96 4.21
C VAL A 84 13.21 1.60 4.83
N GLU A 85 14.37 0.96 4.65
CA GLU A 85 15.65 1.44 5.16
C GLU A 85 16.32 2.43 4.18
N ARG A 86 17.21 3.30 4.69
CA ARG A 86 18.00 4.23 3.84
C ARG A 86 18.91 3.53 2.82
N GLN A 87 19.23 2.25 3.04
CA GLN A 87 20.07 1.44 2.16
C GLN A 87 19.26 0.71 1.07
N GLY A 88 17.95 0.94 1.04
CA GLY A 88 17.02 0.29 0.14
C GLY A 88 15.98 -0.53 0.91
N PRO A 89 14.80 -0.74 0.33
CA PRO A 89 13.71 -1.48 0.94
C PRO A 89 14.06 -2.97 1.03
N ARG A 90 13.62 -3.61 2.12
CA ARG A 90 13.75 -5.05 2.31
C ARG A 90 12.38 -5.69 2.45
N VAL A 91 12.01 -6.50 1.46
CA VAL A 91 10.76 -7.27 1.43
C VAL A 91 11.02 -8.70 1.88
N ARG A 92 10.18 -9.23 2.76
CA ARG A 92 10.23 -10.64 3.21
C ARG A 92 8.83 -11.19 3.39
N LEU A 93 8.60 -12.44 2.99
CA LEU A 93 7.42 -13.18 3.41
C LEU A 93 7.45 -13.33 4.94
N SER A 94 6.40 -12.85 5.60
CA SER A 94 6.27 -12.86 7.06
C SER A 94 5.30 -13.93 7.52
N ASP A 95 4.16 -14.07 6.85
CA ASP A 95 3.11 -15.01 7.25
C ASP A 95 2.37 -15.57 6.01
N PRO A 96 2.52 -16.87 5.70
CA PRO A 96 1.83 -17.51 4.59
C PRO A 96 0.37 -17.83 4.96
N ASP A 97 -0.54 -17.59 4.01
CA ASP A 97 -1.99 -17.83 4.16
C ASP A 97 -2.62 -17.14 5.38
N ALA A 98 -2.11 -15.97 5.76
CA ALA A 98 -2.57 -15.17 6.90
C ALA A 98 -3.95 -14.52 6.68
N GLY A 99 -4.57 -14.74 5.52
CA GLY A 99 -5.85 -14.13 5.13
C GLY A 99 -5.68 -12.67 4.69
N CYS A 100 -6.75 -12.06 4.17
CA CYS A 100 -6.66 -10.74 3.54
C CYS A 100 -7.05 -9.56 4.45
N VAL A 101 -7.17 -9.80 5.76
CA VAL A 101 -7.49 -8.75 6.74
C VAL A 101 -6.20 -8.35 7.44
N LEU A 102 -5.74 -7.12 7.22
CA LEU A 102 -4.55 -6.61 7.87
C LEU A 102 -4.84 -6.15 9.31
N PRO A 103 -3.89 -6.28 10.25
CA PRO A 103 -3.98 -5.66 11.55
C PRO A 103 -3.86 -4.14 11.39
N GLU A 104 -4.70 -3.41 12.12
CA GLU A 104 -4.73 -1.94 12.16
C GLU A 104 -3.60 -1.35 13.01
#